data_AF-A0A382TGJ3-F1
#
_entry.id   AF-A0A382TGJ3-F1
#
_cell.length_a   1.000
_cell.length_b   1.000
_cell.length_c   1.000
_cell.angle_alpha   90.00
_cell.angle_beta   90.00
_cell.angle_gamma   90.00
#
_symmetry.space_group_name_H-M   'P 1'
#
loop_
_entity.id
_entity.type
_entity.pdbx_description
1 polymer ?
#
loop_
_entity_poly.entity_id
_entity_poly.type
_entity_poly.pdbx_seq_one_letter_code
_entity_poly.pdbx_strand_id
1 'polypeptide(L)' 'RLLKAPGIVLQNITTKEPDDNMIEVSIAALKDAFGNQYNKFRGKKFRAEAIG' A
#
# COMPACT_ATOMS: atom_id res chain seq x y z
N ARG A 1 24.47 -11.54 10.67
CA ARG A 1 23.71 -12.66 10.06
C ARG A 1 22.50 -12.15 9.26
N LEU A 2 21.77 -11.15 9.76
CA LEU A 2 20.59 -10.55 9.09
C LEU A 2 20.90 -9.90 7.71
N LEU A 3 22.05 -9.23 7.56
CA LEU A 3 22.50 -8.63 6.29
C LEU A 3 22.88 -9.65 5.20
N LYS A 4 23.03 -10.94 5.54
CA LYS A 4 23.44 -11.99 4.58
C LYS A 4 22.25 -12.60 3.82
N ALA A 5 21.01 -12.25 4.19
CA ALA A 5 19.78 -12.79 3.58
C ALA A 5 18.74 -11.68 3.36
N PRO A 6 19.04 -10.65 2.56
CA PRO A 6 18.16 -9.50 2.35
C PRO A 6 16.79 -9.89 1.78
N GLY A 7 16.74 -10.95 0.95
CA GLY A 7 15.47 -11.46 0.42
C GLY A 7 14.53 -11.97 1.51
N ILE A 8 15.05 -12.73 2.49
CA ILE A 8 14.24 -13.23 3.61
C ILE A 8 13.77 -12.09 4.51
N VAL A 9 14.62 -11.08 4.73
CA VAL A 9 14.26 -9.88 5.49
C VAL A 9 13.16 -9.09 4.77
N LEU A 10 13.27 -8.92 3.46
CA LEU A 10 12.26 -8.23 2.66
C LEU A 10 10.93 -8.96 2.68
N GLN A 11 10.93 -10.29 2.52
CA GLN A 11 9.72 -11.10 2.61
C GLN A 11 9.03 -10.93 3.96
N ASN A 12 9.80 -10.95 5.05
CA ASN A 12 9.26 -10.72 6.39
C ASN A 12 8.67 -9.32 6.61
N ILE A 13 8.96 -8.35 5.74
CA ILE A 13 8.34 -7.02 5.77
C ILE A 13 7.09 -7.03 4.88
N THR A 14 7.16 -7.63 3.69
CA THR A 14 6.08 -7.58 2.69
C THR A 14 4.92 -8.53 2.95
N THR A 15 5.09 -9.56 3.79
CA THR A 15 4.04 -10.54 4.12
C THR A 15 3.34 -10.30 5.45
N LYS A 16 3.82 -9.36 6.26
CA LYS A 16 3.17 -8.99 7.52
C LYS A 16 1.95 -8.11 7.26
N GLU A 17 0.93 -8.26 8.10
CA GLU A 17 -0.18 -7.31 8.13
C GLU A 17 0.34 -5.93 8.55
N PRO A 18 -0.13 -4.85 7.91
CA PRO A 18 0.21 -3.50 8.28
C PRO A 18 -0.37 -3.15 9.65
N ASP A 19 0.35 -2.33 10.42
CA ASP A 19 -0.18 -1.79 11.67
C ASP A 19 -1.16 -0.62 11.42
N ASP A 20 -1.91 -0.24 12.45
CA ASP A 20 -2.93 0.82 12.36
C ASP A 20 -2.33 2.17 11.93
N ASN A 21 -1.09 2.48 12.32
CA ASN A 21 -0.42 3.71 11.93
C ASN A 21 -0.10 3.73 10.44
N MET A 22 0.38 2.59 9.89
CA MET A 22 0.61 2.43 8.45
C MET A 22 -0.69 2.62 7.66
N ILE A 23 -1.82 2.11 8.17
CA ILE A 23 -3.13 2.30 7.55
C ILE A 23 -3.55 3.78 7.58
N GLU A 24 -3.42 4.47 8.71
CA GLU A 24 -3.77 5.88 8.85
C GLU A 24 -2.96 6.77 7.89
N VAL A 25 -1.64 6.59 7.87
CA VAL A 25 -0.73 7.33 6.98
C VAL A 25 -1.08 7.07 5.51
N SER A 26 -1.37 5.82 5.15
CA SER A 26 -1.75 5.46 3.78
C SER A 26 -3.06 6.14 3.36
N ILE A 27 -4.05 6.19 4.25
CA ILE A 27 -5.32 6.88 3.99
C ILE A 27 -5.11 8.39 3.84
N ALA A 28 -4.28 9.00 4.70
CA ALA A 28 -3.97 10.42 4.62
C ALA A 28 -3.28 10.78 3.29
N ALA A 29 -2.28 10.00 2.88
CA ALA A 29 -1.58 10.18 1.62
C ALA A 29 -2.52 10.06 0.41
N LEU A 30 -3.44 9.08 0.42
CA LEU A 30 -4.45 8.93 -0.64
C LEU A 30 -5.44 10.09 -0.67
N LYS A 31 -5.89 10.59 0.48
CA LYS A 31 -6.79 11.76 0.53
C LYS A 31 -6.11 13.00 -0.04
N ASP A 32 -4.84 13.22 0.27
CA ASP A 32 -4.05 14.34 -0.24
C ASP A 32 -3.82 14.22 -1.75
N ALA A 33 -3.32 13.07 -2.21
CA ALA A 33 -3.00 12.85 -3.62
C ALA A 33 -4.23 12.92 -4.55
N PHE A 34 -5.38 12.40 -4.12
CA PHE A 34 -6.61 12.40 -4.92
C PHE A 34 -7.50 13.63 -4.67
N GLY A 35 -7.26 14.38 -3.59
CA GLY A 35 -8.01 15.58 -3.21
C GLY A 35 -9.53 15.44 -3.34
N ASN A 36 -10.14 16.35 -4.09
CA ASN A 36 -11.59 16.38 -4.34
C ASN A 36 -12.14 15.13 -5.05
N GLN A 37 -11.27 14.35 -5.70
CA GLN A 37 -11.68 13.13 -6.39
C GLN A 37 -11.64 11.90 -5.48
N TYR A 38 -11.09 11.97 -4.27
CA TYR A 38 -10.99 10.83 -3.34
C TYR A 38 -12.32 10.07 -3.19
N ASN A 39 -13.42 10.79 -3.00
CA ASN A 39 -14.76 10.19 -2.85
C ASN A 39 -15.26 9.47 -4.12
N LYS A 40 -14.74 9.79 -5.31
CA LYS A 40 -15.10 9.10 -6.55
C LYS A 40 -14.49 7.70 -6.61
N PHE A 41 -13.35 7.48 -5.95
CA PHE A 41 -12.60 6.23 -5.99
C PHE A 41 -12.80 5.36 -4.75
N ARG A 42 -13.11 5.98 -3.60
CA ARG A 42 -13.35 5.27 -2.33
C ARG A 42 -14.39 4.15 -2.50
N GLY A 43 -14.04 2.93 -2.06
CA GLY A 43 -14.94 1.77 -2.05
C GLY A 43 -15.20 1.12 -3.42
N LYS A 44 -14.61 1.64 -4.50
CA LYS A 44 -14.73 1.03 -5.84
C LYS A 44 -13.60 0.05 -6.10
N LYS A 45 -13.90 -1.03 -6.82
CA LYS A 45 -12.90 -2.00 -7.30
C LYS A 45 -12.55 -1.64 -8.74
N PHE A 46 -11.26 -1.47 -9.01
CA PHE A 46 -10.73 -1.23 -10.34
C PHE A 46 -9.95 -2.47 -10.76
N ARG A 47 -10.27 -3.05 -11.93
CA ARG A 47 -9.42 -4.09 -12.53
C ARG A 47 -8.28 -3.37 -13.22
N ALA A 48 -7.05 -3.58 -12.76
CA ALA A 48 -5.88 -3.21 -13.52
C ALA A 48 -5.75 -4.23 -14.65
N GLU A 49 -6.27 -3.88 -15.82
CA GLU A 49 -5.96 -4.64 -17.03
C GLU A 49 -4.54 -4.28 -17.45
N ALA A 50 -3.71 -5.28 -17.71
CA ALA A 50 -2.37 -5.04 -18.21
C ALA A 50 -2.50 -4.36 -19.57
N ILE A 51 -1.89 -3.18 -19.72
CA ILE A 51 -1.71 -2.58 -21.04
C ILE A 51 -0.68 -3.45 -21.75
N GLY A 52 -1.11 -4.12 -22.82
CA GLY A 52 -0.27 -4.98 -23.67
C GLY A 52 0.68 -4.19 -24.55
#